data_AF-R7J4U2-F1
#
_entry.id   AF-R7J4U2-F1
#
_cell.length_a   1.000
_cell.length_b   1.000
_cell.length_c   1.000
_cell.angle_alpha   90.00
_cell.angle_beta   90.00
_cell.angle_gamma   90.00
#
_symmetry.space_group_name_H-M   'P 1'
#
loop_
_entity.id
_entity.type
_entity.pdbx_description
1 polymer ?
#
loop_
_entity_poly.entity_id
_entity_poly.type
_entity_poly.pdbx_seq_one_letter_code
_entity_poly.pdbx_strand_id
1 'polypeptide(L)'
;MSGLIESYKKVYENKKAHIWLVTISIIWTLLSALWDIKTGNPDNYRQNPLDIIFNIIIGAYSIQFLHNAINNTDNGVLPSFMKICPKIYLGIIKLNIIWGIYAVLVLVSAVLLYIATHFIAVPVIITVLLLFFAMFVYYIFLAYAEDLNSKGLVNIALLFKFIKPGFKPLYIKLLLFVMFSIAVAVIYILLYIAAGLIGLDKIGHIAGDFYFMDIIMNTIAGYFVIVTWYFAFPYSLINSYVKNIRPLIRKDENNDANA
;
A
#
# COMPACT_ATOMS: atom_id res chain seq x y z
N MET A 1 -15.92 6.28 -12.71
CA MET A 1 -16.18 6.84 -11.38
C MET A 1 -16.73 5.81 -10.39
N SER A 2 -17.49 4.79 -10.84
CA SER A 2 -18.16 3.83 -9.95
C SER A 2 -17.22 2.96 -9.09
N GLY A 3 -16.09 2.47 -9.63
CA GLY A 3 -15.29 1.46 -8.93
C GLY A 3 -14.51 1.88 -7.67
N LEU A 4 -14.08 3.14 -7.54
CA LEU A 4 -13.36 3.61 -6.33
C LEU A 4 -14.35 4.00 -5.21
N ILE A 5 -15.49 4.59 -5.57
CA ILE A 5 -16.55 4.90 -4.59
C ILE A 5 -17.16 3.61 -4.04
N GLU A 6 -17.42 2.63 -4.91
CA GLU A 6 -17.86 1.30 -4.51
C GLU A 6 -16.86 0.61 -3.59
N SER A 7 -15.55 0.77 -3.83
CA SER A 7 -14.53 0.18 -2.97
C SER A 7 -14.54 0.78 -1.56
N TYR A 8 -14.67 2.11 -1.43
CA TYR A 8 -14.86 2.74 -0.13
C TYR A 8 -16.13 2.24 0.56
N LYS A 9 -17.27 2.20 -0.16
CA LYS A 9 -18.52 1.68 0.41
C LYS A 9 -18.31 0.27 0.96
N LYS A 10 -17.67 -0.61 0.21
CA LYS A 10 -17.40 -1.99 0.62
C LYS A 10 -16.52 -2.06 1.86
N VAL A 11 -15.44 -1.29 1.90
CA VAL A 11 -14.53 -1.23 3.06
C VAL A 11 -15.30 -0.79 4.31
N TYR A 12 -16.15 0.23 4.18
CA TYR A 12 -16.96 0.79 5.27
C TYR A 12 -18.20 -0.04 5.68
N GLU A 13 -18.50 -1.17 5.04
CA GLU A 13 -19.61 -2.03 5.41
C GLU A 13 -19.46 -2.61 6.84
N ASN A 14 -18.23 -2.93 7.27
CA ASN A 14 -17.96 -3.44 8.62
C ASN A 14 -17.42 -2.37 9.56
N LYS A 15 -18.34 -1.63 10.19
CA LYS A 15 -18.01 -0.58 11.17
C LYS A 15 -17.12 -1.06 12.32
N LYS A 16 -17.28 -2.30 12.79
CA LYS A 16 -16.47 -2.86 13.90
C LYS A 16 -15.01 -3.04 13.49
N ALA A 17 -14.74 -3.37 12.23
CA ALA A 17 -13.38 -3.48 11.73
C ALA A 17 -12.67 -2.11 11.69
N HIS A 18 -13.40 -1.02 11.41
CA HIS A 18 -12.83 0.32 11.44
C HIS A 18 -12.38 0.77 12.82
N ILE A 19 -13.05 0.33 13.90
CA ILE A 19 -12.58 0.58 15.26
C ILE A 19 -11.18 0.00 15.44
N TRP A 20 -10.96 -1.24 14.99
CA TRP A 20 -9.64 -1.88 15.04
C TRP A 20 -8.61 -1.19 14.15
N LEU A 21 -8.99 -0.73 12.95
CA LEU A 21 -8.09 0.02 12.07
C LEU A 21 -7.65 1.35 12.70
N VAL A 22 -8.55 2.06 13.39
CA VAL A 22 -8.21 3.28 14.15
C VAL A 22 -7.28 2.93 15.32
N THR A 23 -7.61 1.89 16.09
CA THR A 23 -6.77 1.42 17.20
C THR A 23 -5.35 1.08 16.73
N ILE A 24 -5.22 0.40 15.58
CA ILE A 24 -3.91 0.07 15.02
C ILE A 24 -3.19 1.33 14.55
N SER A 25 -3.87 2.29 13.93
CA SER A 25 -3.26 3.57 13.56
C SER A 25 -2.70 4.32 14.77
N ILE A 26 -3.44 4.32 15.89
CA ILE A 26 -3.00 4.92 17.16
C ILE A 26 -1.77 4.21 17.69
N ILE A 27 -1.84 2.88 17.86
CA ILE A 27 -0.74 2.09 18.41
C ILE A 27 0.50 2.21 17.53
N TRP A 28 0.34 2.12 16.21
CA TRP A 28 1.43 2.29 15.25
C TRP A 28 2.07 3.67 15.41
N THR A 29 1.28 4.74 15.37
CA THR A 29 1.78 6.11 15.53
C THR A 29 2.55 6.30 16.82
N LEU A 30 2.01 5.81 17.95
CA LEU A 30 2.65 5.91 19.26
C LEU A 30 3.97 5.13 19.31
N LEU A 31 3.95 3.86 18.92
CA LEU A 31 5.15 3.02 18.97
C LEU A 31 6.25 3.54 18.05
N SER A 32 5.89 3.93 16.82
CA SER A 32 6.81 4.51 15.85
C SER A 32 7.44 5.81 16.37
N ALA A 33 6.63 6.74 16.87
CA ALA A 33 7.14 7.98 17.46
C ALA A 33 8.04 7.75 18.69
N LEU A 34 7.68 6.82 19.59
CA LEU A 34 8.49 6.48 20.76
C LEU A 34 9.86 5.89 20.36
N TRP A 35 9.90 5.10 19.29
CA TRP A 35 11.14 4.57 18.75
C TRP A 35 12.04 5.67 18.19
N ASP A 36 11.48 6.56 17.38
CA ASP A 36 12.21 7.66 16.76
C ASP A 36 12.78 8.62 17.82
N ILE A 37 12.00 8.95 18.85
CA ILE A 37 12.45 9.72 20.01
C ILE A 37 13.60 9.00 20.73
N LYS A 38 13.46 7.71 21.01
CA LYS A 38 14.49 6.94 21.72
C LYS A 38 15.80 6.83 20.94
N THR A 39 15.72 6.81 19.60
CA THR A 39 16.88 6.70 18.71
C THR A 39 17.46 8.05 18.30
N GLY A 40 16.93 9.16 18.82
CA GLY A 40 17.42 10.51 18.54
C GLY A 40 17.10 11.02 17.13
N ASN A 41 16.09 10.44 16.47
CA ASN A 41 15.65 10.80 15.12
C ASN A 41 14.17 11.25 15.08
N PRO A 42 13.69 12.12 15.99
CA PRO A 42 12.27 12.48 16.08
C PRO A 42 11.72 13.14 14.81
N ASP A 43 12.58 13.76 14.00
CA ASP A 43 12.20 14.51 12.79
C ASP A 43 12.31 13.69 11.49
N ASN A 44 12.70 12.40 11.59
CA ASN A 44 12.95 11.60 10.40
C ASN A 44 11.65 11.01 9.83
N TYR A 45 11.61 10.79 8.51
CA TYR A 45 10.44 10.24 7.83
C TYR A 45 10.26 8.76 8.21
N ARG A 46 9.47 8.48 9.27
CA ARG A 46 8.89 7.20 9.70
C ARG A 46 9.16 6.01 8.77
N GLN A 47 10.34 5.43 8.91
CA GLN A 47 10.75 4.15 8.31
C GLN A 47 11.53 3.34 9.34
N ASN A 48 11.08 3.36 10.58
CA ASN A 48 11.67 2.58 11.63
C ASN A 48 11.19 1.11 11.55
N PRO A 49 11.82 0.19 12.31
CA PRO A 49 11.43 -1.22 12.28
C PRO A 49 9.96 -1.46 12.64
N LEU A 50 9.33 -0.59 13.44
CA LEU A 50 7.92 -0.72 13.80
C LEU A 50 7.01 -0.42 12.61
N ASP A 51 7.36 0.57 11.79
CA ASP A 51 6.66 0.84 10.54
C ASP A 51 6.68 -0.36 9.61
N ILE A 52 7.81 -1.07 9.52
CA ILE A 52 7.91 -2.31 8.73
C ILE A 52 6.95 -3.39 9.28
N ILE A 53 6.91 -3.57 10.60
CA ILE A 53 6.03 -4.56 11.25
C ILE A 53 4.56 -4.23 10.98
N PHE A 54 4.14 -2.98 11.19
CA PHE A 54 2.75 -2.57 10.96
C PHE A 54 2.36 -2.63 9.49
N ASN A 55 3.28 -2.32 8.57
CA ASN A 55 3.09 -2.51 7.14
C ASN A 55 2.80 -3.98 6.79
N ILE A 56 3.49 -4.94 7.42
CA ILE A 56 3.22 -6.37 7.23
C ILE A 56 1.85 -6.75 7.82
N ILE A 57 1.50 -6.26 9.01
CA ILE A 57 0.20 -6.55 9.66
C ILE A 57 -0.97 -6.04 8.82
N ILE A 58 -0.92 -4.77 8.42
CA ILE A 58 -1.98 -4.16 7.59
C ILE A 58 -1.99 -4.77 6.20
N GLY A 59 -0.82 -5.06 5.62
CA GLY A 59 -0.71 -5.80 4.36
C GLY A 59 -1.40 -7.16 4.43
N ALA A 60 -1.13 -7.96 5.48
CA ALA A 60 -1.76 -9.27 5.69
C ALA A 60 -3.27 -9.16 5.83
N TYR A 61 -3.72 -8.17 6.57
CA TYR A 61 -5.13 -7.92 6.72
C TYR A 61 -5.81 -7.50 5.40
N SER A 62 -5.13 -6.66 4.61
CA SER A 62 -5.56 -6.28 3.27
C SER A 62 -5.68 -7.49 2.34
N ILE A 63 -4.67 -8.36 2.28
CA ILE A 63 -4.73 -9.57 1.44
C ILE A 63 -5.85 -10.50 1.89
N GLN A 64 -6.08 -10.68 3.19
CA GLN A 64 -7.22 -11.49 3.66
C GLN A 64 -8.55 -10.89 3.22
N PHE A 65 -8.71 -9.58 3.29
CA PHE A 65 -9.90 -8.88 2.78
C PHE A 65 -10.06 -9.09 1.28
N LEU A 66 -9.00 -8.92 0.48
CA LEU A 66 -9.03 -9.13 -0.96
C LEU A 66 -9.34 -10.59 -1.32
N HIS A 67 -8.78 -11.56 -0.59
CA HIS A 67 -9.08 -12.98 -0.75
C HIS A 67 -10.57 -13.25 -0.55
N ASN A 68 -11.14 -12.75 0.55
CA ASN A 68 -12.57 -12.89 0.84
C ASN A 68 -13.44 -12.21 -0.23
N ALA A 69 -13.03 -11.03 -0.71
CA ALA A 69 -13.73 -10.29 -1.74
C ALA A 69 -13.71 -11.00 -3.11
N ILE A 70 -12.57 -11.58 -3.49
CA ILE A 70 -12.40 -12.29 -4.77
C ILE A 70 -13.18 -13.61 -4.76
N ASN A 71 -13.17 -14.32 -3.63
CA ASN A 71 -13.76 -15.65 -3.49
C ASN A 71 -15.19 -15.63 -2.92
N ASN A 72 -15.75 -14.44 -2.66
CA ASN A 72 -17.08 -14.24 -2.06
C ASN A 72 -17.26 -14.93 -0.69
N THR A 73 -16.18 -15.09 0.08
CA THR A 73 -16.22 -15.59 1.46
C THR A 73 -16.72 -14.49 2.40
N ASP A 74 -17.59 -14.80 3.36
CA ASP A 74 -18.12 -13.85 4.35
C ASP A 74 -18.67 -12.55 3.70
N ASN A 75 -19.38 -12.67 2.58
CA ASN A 75 -19.91 -11.56 1.76
C ASN A 75 -18.85 -10.58 1.20
N GLY A 76 -17.57 -10.97 1.22
CA GLY A 76 -16.45 -10.12 0.75
C GLY A 76 -16.27 -8.85 1.58
N VAL A 77 -16.75 -8.86 2.82
CA VAL A 77 -16.67 -7.73 3.75
C VAL A 77 -15.33 -7.76 4.48
N LEU A 78 -14.88 -6.60 4.95
CA LEU A 78 -13.67 -6.47 5.76
C LEU A 78 -13.71 -7.45 6.96
N PRO A 79 -12.79 -8.44 7.05
CA PRO A 79 -12.90 -9.54 8.01
C PRO A 79 -12.62 -9.06 9.43
N SER A 80 -12.97 -9.85 10.45
CA SER A 80 -12.45 -9.58 11.80
C SER A 80 -10.93 -9.79 11.83
N PHE A 81 -10.20 -8.90 12.52
CA PHE A 81 -8.74 -8.97 12.65
C PHE A 81 -8.22 -10.33 13.14
N MET A 82 -8.99 -11.04 13.97
CA MET A 82 -8.60 -12.33 14.54
C MET A 82 -8.73 -13.52 13.57
N LYS A 83 -9.17 -13.31 12.32
CA LYS A 83 -9.44 -14.38 11.34
C LYS A 83 -8.48 -14.36 10.14
N ILE A 84 -7.26 -13.85 10.30
CA ILE A 84 -6.27 -13.82 9.19
C ILE A 84 -5.60 -15.19 9.07
N CYS A 85 -5.58 -15.76 7.87
CA CYS A 85 -4.87 -17.01 7.60
C CYS A 85 -3.36 -16.82 7.78
N PRO A 86 -2.66 -17.60 8.63
CA PRO A 86 -1.24 -17.45 8.89
C PRO A 86 -0.36 -17.50 7.62
N LYS A 87 -0.79 -18.28 6.62
CA LYS A 87 -0.08 -18.42 5.33
C LYS A 87 0.07 -17.09 4.58
N ILE A 88 -0.86 -16.15 4.76
CA ILE A 88 -0.85 -14.83 4.11
C ILE A 88 0.37 -14.01 4.54
N TYR A 89 0.73 -14.04 5.82
CA TYR A 89 1.87 -13.29 6.33
C TYR A 89 3.16 -13.68 5.62
N LEU A 90 3.42 -15.00 5.49
CA LEU A 90 4.60 -15.51 4.80
C LEU A 90 4.62 -15.13 3.32
N GLY A 91 3.48 -15.18 2.64
CA GLY A 91 3.41 -14.81 1.23
C GLY A 91 3.64 -13.32 0.99
N ILE A 92 3.12 -12.45 1.85
CA ILE A 92 3.38 -11.00 1.76
C ILE A 92 4.84 -10.68 2.01
N ILE A 93 5.43 -11.25 3.06
CA ILE A 93 6.85 -11.08 3.35
C ILE A 93 7.68 -11.51 2.14
N LYS A 94 7.40 -12.71 1.60
CA LYS A 94 8.08 -13.23 0.42
C LYS A 94 7.95 -12.31 -0.80
N LEU A 95 6.72 -11.89 -1.14
CA LEU A 95 6.47 -11.05 -2.31
C LEU A 95 7.09 -9.66 -2.17
N ASN A 96 6.96 -9.02 -1.01
CA ASN A 96 7.56 -7.71 -0.75
C ASN A 96 9.08 -7.77 -0.84
N ILE A 97 9.73 -8.80 -0.30
CA ILE A 97 11.18 -8.97 -0.41
C ILE A 97 11.61 -9.09 -1.87
N ILE A 98 10.95 -9.96 -2.65
CA ILE A 98 11.33 -10.21 -4.04
C ILE A 98 11.15 -8.96 -4.91
N TRP A 99 9.99 -8.31 -4.85
CA TRP A 99 9.74 -7.09 -5.60
C TRP A 99 10.59 -5.92 -5.11
N GLY A 100 10.90 -5.87 -3.81
CA GLY A 100 11.85 -4.93 -3.21
C GLY A 100 13.27 -5.12 -3.75
N ILE A 101 13.75 -6.36 -3.87
CA ILE A 101 15.06 -6.66 -4.48
C ILE A 101 15.10 -6.19 -5.94
N TYR A 102 14.05 -6.45 -6.73
CA TYR A 102 13.99 -5.93 -8.10
C TYR A 102 14.06 -4.40 -8.14
N ALA A 103 13.33 -3.71 -7.26
CA ALA A 103 13.38 -2.25 -7.17
C ALA A 103 14.78 -1.73 -6.80
N VAL A 104 15.42 -2.34 -5.80
CA VAL A 104 16.78 -1.98 -5.37
C VAL A 104 17.79 -2.17 -6.50
N LEU A 105 17.74 -3.29 -7.22
CA LEU A 105 18.64 -3.54 -8.35
C LEU A 105 18.50 -2.48 -9.46
N VAL A 106 17.26 -2.05 -9.75
CA VAL A 106 16.99 -0.98 -10.72
C VAL A 106 17.49 0.38 -10.23
N LEU A 107 17.35 0.68 -8.94
CA LEU A 107 17.87 1.94 -8.38
C LEU A 107 19.40 1.97 -8.33
N VAL A 108 20.04 0.85 -7.97
CA VAL A 108 21.50 0.72 -7.99
C VAL A 108 22.02 0.90 -9.42
N SER A 109 21.38 0.30 -10.42
CA SER A 109 21.79 0.49 -11.81
C SER A 109 21.62 1.93 -12.29
N ALA A 110 20.58 2.64 -11.83
CA ALA A 110 20.42 4.07 -12.09
C ALA A 110 21.60 4.89 -11.55
N VAL A 111 22.04 4.62 -10.31
CA VAL A 111 23.19 5.29 -9.69
C VAL A 111 24.49 4.97 -10.45
N LEU A 112 24.73 3.71 -10.80
CA LEU A 112 25.92 3.31 -11.57
C LEU A 112 25.97 3.99 -12.93
N LEU A 113 24.83 4.10 -13.62
CA LEU A 113 24.73 4.80 -14.90
C LEU A 113 25.01 6.30 -14.75
N TYR A 114 24.57 6.94 -13.66
CA TYR A 114 24.94 8.32 -13.38
C TYR A 114 26.45 8.47 -13.17
N ILE A 115 27.09 7.60 -12.39
CA ILE A 115 28.53 7.65 -12.16
C ILE A 115 29.28 7.49 -13.49
N ALA A 116 28.82 6.61 -14.38
CA ALA A 116 29.45 6.38 -15.68
C ALA A 116 29.24 7.53 -16.67
N THR A 117 28.05 8.14 -16.70
CA THR A 117 27.66 9.10 -17.76
C THR A 117 27.63 10.57 -17.30
N HIS A 118 27.62 10.82 -15.99
CA HIS A 118 27.36 12.10 -15.34
C HIS A 118 26.07 12.80 -15.81
N PHE A 119 25.15 12.05 -16.42
CA PHE A 119 23.93 12.60 -17.00
C PHE A 119 22.73 12.32 -16.10
N ILE A 120 22.32 13.34 -15.34
CA ILE A 120 21.29 13.22 -14.29
C ILE A 120 19.91 12.81 -14.81
N ALA A 121 19.61 13.05 -16.08
CA ALA A 121 18.32 12.68 -16.67
C ALA A 121 18.13 11.14 -16.72
N VAL A 122 19.21 10.35 -16.82
CA VAL A 122 19.13 8.88 -16.87
C VAL A 122 18.55 8.30 -15.58
N PRO A 123 19.08 8.62 -14.38
CA PRO A 123 18.46 8.20 -13.13
C PRO A 123 17.00 8.62 -12.96
N VAL A 124 16.67 9.85 -13.40
CA VAL A 124 15.30 10.36 -13.31
C VAL A 124 14.36 9.52 -14.17
N ILE A 125 14.73 9.25 -15.42
CA ILE A 125 13.94 8.40 -16.32
C ILE A 125 13.79 6.98 -15.75
N ILE A 126 14.86 6.38 -15.24
CA ILE A 126 14.81 5.03 -14.65
C ILE A 126 13.89 5.01 -13.43
N THR A 127 13.95 6.03 -12.58
CA THR A 127 13.09 6.14 -11.39
C THR A 127 11.62 6.26 -11.79
N VAL A 128 11.31 7.08 -12.79
CA VAL A 128 9.94 7.22 -13.32
C VAL A 128 9.43 5.89 -13.90
N LEU A 129 10.27 5.16 -14.63
CA LEU A 129 9.93 3.83 -15.14
C LEU A 129 9.71 2.84 -13.99
N LEU A 130 10.55 2.83 -12.96
CA LEU A 130 10.37 1.97 -11.80
C LEU A 130 9.04 2.23 -11.11
N LEU A 131 8.70 3.50 -10.86
CA LEU A 131 7.41 3.90 -10.28
C LEU A 131 6.26 3.43 -11.16
N PHE A 132 6.39 3.54 -12.48
CA PHE A 132 5.39 3.04 -13.42
C PHE A 132 5.18 1.52 -13.30
N PHE A 133 6.26 0.74 -13.25
CA PHE A 133 6.18 -0.72 -13.09
C PHE A 133 5.64 -1.14 -11.72
N ALA A 134 5.98 -0.42 -10.66
CA ALA A 134 5.52 -0.70 -9.29
C ALA A 134 3.98 -0.73 -9.20
N MET A 135 3.28 0.06 -10.01
CA MET A 135 1.82 0.09 -10.03
C MET A 135 1.20 -1.25 -10.47
N PHE A 136 1.89 -2.02 -11.31
CA PHE A 136 1.40 -3.32 -11.77
C PHE A 136 1.61 -4.43 -10.75
N VAL A 137 2.46 -4.22 -9.73
CA VAL A 137 2.68 -5.16 -8.63
C VAL A 137 1.40 -5.37 -7.82
N TYR A 138 0.47 -4.39 -7.79
CA TYR A 138 -0.86 -4.59 -7.20
C TYR A 138 -1.63 -5.77 -7.82
N TYR A 139 -1.46 -6.04 -9.12
CA TYR A 139 -2.06 -7.22 -9.73
C TYR A 139 -1.41 -8.54 -9.30
N ILE A 140 -0.13 -8.52 -8.94
CA ILE A 140 0.54 -9.67 -8.33
C ILE A 140 -0.05 -9.97 -6.94
N PHE A 141 -0.26 -8.92 -6.13
CA PHE A 141 -0.90 -9.08 -4.83
C PHE A 141 -2.34 -9.57 -4.93
N LEU A 142 -3.10 -9.15 -5.95
CA LEU A 142 -4.44 -9.69 -6.22
C LEU A 142 -4.42 -11.15 -6.66
N ALA A 143 -3.45 -11.54 -7.50
CA ALA A 143 -3.25 -12.94 -7.88
C ALA A 143 -2.88 -13.81 -6.68
N TYR A 144 -2.00 -13.30 -5.81
CA TYR A 144 -1.68 -13.97 -4.55
C TYR A 144 -2.91 -14.07 -3.64
N ALA A 145 -3.72 -13.01 -3.56
CA ALA A 145 -4.93 -13.00 -2.76
C ALA A 145 -5.98 -14.02 -3.25
N GLU A 146 -6.07 -14.31 -4.54
CA GLU A 146 -7.03 -15.31 -5.06
C GLU A 146 -6.73 -16.72 -4.52
N ASP A 147 -5.51 -17.22 -4.73
CA ASP A 147 -5.16 -18.64 -4.51
C ASP A 147 -4.22 -18.87 -3.31
N LEU A 148 -3.77 -17.81 -2.64
CA LEU A 148 -2.76 -17.84 -1.57
C LEU A 148 -1.49 -18.62 -1.98
N ASN A 149 -1.18 -18.60 -3.27
CA ASN A 149 -0.03 -19.27 -3.87
C ASN A 149 0.89 -18.24 -4.52
N SER A 150 2.19 -18.39 -4.29
CA SER A 150 3.23 -17.48 -4.83
C SER A 150 3.95 -18.06 -6.06
N LYS A 151 3.58 -19.27 -6.50
CA LYS A 151 4.18 -19.90 -7.68
C LYS A 151 3.91 -19.04 -8.92
N GLY A 152 4.93 -18.82 -9.75
CA GLY A 152 4.85 -17.97 -10.96
C GLY A 152 4.86 -16.47 -10.68
N LEU A 153 4.30 -16.00 -9.55
CA LEU A 153 4.12 -14.59 -9.20
C LEU A 153 5.41 -13.79 -8.95
N VAL A 154 6.56 -14.44 -8.94
CA VAL A 154 7.87 -13.81 -8.71
C VAL A 154 8.57 -13.42 -10.02
N ASN A 155 8.02 -13.82 -11.17
CA ASN A 155 8.65 -13.58 -12.46
C ASN A 155 8.40 -12.13 -12.93
N ILE A 156 9.48 -11.36 -13.11
CA ILE A 156 9.41 -9.97 -13.60
C ILE A 156 8.72 -9.85 -14.97
N ALA A 157 8.80 -10.87 -15.82
CA ALA A 157 8.14 -10.90 -17.13
C ALA A 157 6.61 -10.77 -17.02
N LEU A 158 6.01 -11.15 -15.88
CA LEU A 158 4.57 -10.97 -15.64
C LEU A 158 4.16 -9.51 -15.67
N LEU A 159 4.96 -8.59 -15.11
CA LEU A 159 4.60 -7.17 -15.12
C LEU A 159 4.42 -6.66 -16.55
N PHE A 160 5.32 -7.04 -17.47
CA PHE A 160 5.23 -6.69 -18.88
C PHE A 160 3.96 -7.24 -19.53
N LYS A 161 3.57 -8.48 -19.20
CA LYS A 161 2.31 -9.07 -19.65
C LYS A 161 1.09 -8.31 -19.12
N PHE A 162 1.17 -7.72 -17.93
CA PHE A 162 0.06 -6.98 -17.31
C PHE A 162 -0.11 -5.56 -17.85
N ILE A 163 0.92 -4.96 -18.45
CA ILE A 163 0.87 -3.58 -18.96
C ILE A 163 -0.30 -3.39 -19.94
N LYS A 164 -0.26 -4.06 -21.08
CA LYS A 164 -1.26 -3.88 -22.15
C LYS A 164 -2.73 -4.09 -21.68
N PRO A 165 -3.08 -5.18 -20.98
CA PRO A 165 -4.45 -5.44 -20.54
C PRO A 165 -4.87 -4.61 -19.31
N GLY A 166 -3.92 -4.27 -18.42
CA GLY A 166 -4.18 -3.64 -17.13
C GLY A 166 -4.06 -2.12 -17.13
N PHE A 167 -3.37 -1.52 -18.11
CA PHE A 167 -2.99 -0.10 -18.11
C PHE A 167 -4.18 0.85 -17.98
N LYS A 168 -5.14 0.80 -18.92
CA LYS A 168 -6.28 1.72 -18.93
C LYS A 168 -7.09 1.69 -17.63
N PRO A 169 -7.54 0.53 -17.12
CA PRO A 169 -8.30 0.49 -15.87
C PRO A 169 -7.46 0.83 -14.63
N LEU A 170 -6.17 0.49 -14.60
CA LEU A 170 -5.26 0.85 -13.51
C LEU A 170 -5.05 2.36 -13.45
N TYR A 171 -4.69 2.99 -14.57
CA TYR A 171 -4.37 4.41 -14.64
C TYR A 171 -5.56 5.31 -14.28
N ILE A 172 -6.77 4.99 -14.76
CA ILE A 172 -7.98 5.76 -14.41
C ILE A 172 -8.23 5.71 -12.89
N LYS A 173 -8.10 4.53 -12.27
CA LYS A 173 -8.31 4.38 -10.81
C LYS A 173 -7.21 5.06 -10.03
N LEU A 174 -5.97 4.98 -10.50
CA LEU A 174 -4.83 5.65 -9.89
C LEU A 174 -4.98 7.17 -9.94
N LEU A 175 -5.36 7.75 -11.09
CA LEU A 175 -5.56 9.20 -11.22
C LEU A 175 -6.62 9.67 -10.21
N LEU A 176 -7.75 8.97 -10.13
CA LEU A 176 -8.80 9.28 -9.16
C LEU A 176 -8.31 9.15 -7.71
N PHE A 177 -7.54 8.11 -7.42
CA PHE A 177 -6.94 7.88 -6.11
C PHE A 177 -5.95 8.98 -5.71
N VAL A 178 -5.08 9.42 -6.63
CA VAL A 178 -4.12 10.50 -6.42
C VAL A 178 -4.86 11.82 -6.21
N MET A 179 -5.86 12.14 -7.05
CA MET A 179 -6.68 13.34 -6.88
C MET A 179 -7.40 13.36 -5.52
N PHE A 180 -7.98 12.23 -5.11
CA PHE A 180 -8.64 12.12 -3.81
C PHE A 180 -7.64 12.27 -2.65
N SER A 181 -6.46 11.65 -2.75
CA SER A 181 -5.40 11.77 -1.75
C SER A 181 -4.89 13.20 -1.63
N ILE A 182 -4.72 13.91 -2.76
CA ILE A 182 -4.33 15.33 -2.77
C ILE A 182 -5.42 16.19 -2.11
N ALA A 183 -6.69 15.97 -2.44
CA ALA A 183 -7.79 16.72 -1.84
C ALA A 183 -7.82 16.56 -0.30
N VAL A 184 -7.65 15.32 0.19
CA VAL A 184 -7.57 15.05 1.63
C VAL A 184 -6.30 15.65 2.25
N ALA A 185 -5.16 15.59 1.57
CA ALA A 185 -3.91 16.19 2.04
C ALA A 185 -4.03 17.72 2.18
N VAL A 186 -4.70 18.39 1.24
CA VAL A 186 -4.96 19.84 1.33
C VAL A 186 -5.81 20.15 2.56
N ILE A 187 -6.89 19.40 2.80
CA ILE A 187 -7.74 19.58 3.99
C ILE A 187 -6.92 19.36 5.27
N TYR A 188 -6.10 18.31 5.30
CA TYR A 188 -5.24 17.98 6.43
C TYR A 188 -4.24 19.10 6.74
N ILE A 189 -3.58 19.65 5.73
CA ILE A 189 -2.63 20.77 5.88
C ILE A 189 -3.37 22.01 6.41
N LEU A 190 -4.56 22.32 5.87
CA LEU A 190 -5.35 23.46 6.34
C LEU A 190 -5.75 23.31 7.82
N LEU A 191 -6.13 22.12 8.26
CA LEU A 191 -6.42 21.85 9.67
C LEU A 191 -5.19 22.04 10.56
N TYR A 192 -4.01 21.60 10.10
CA TYR A 192 -2.76 21.77 10.84
C TYR A 192 -2.36 23.25 10.96
N ILE A 193 -2.46 24.00 9.86
CA ILE A 193 -2.21 25.45 9.87
C ILE A 193 -3.19 26.17 10.81
N ALA A 194 -4.48 25.83 10.73
CA ALA A 194 -5.48 26.41 11.62
C ALA A 194 -5.17 26.13 13.09
N ALA A 195 -4.79 24.90 13.43
CA ALA A 195 -4.36 24.51 14.79
C ALA A 195 -3.14 25.31 15.27
N GLY A 196 -2.17 25.55 14.38
CA GLY A 196 -1.01 26.40 14.68
C GLY A 196 -1.35 27.87 14.94
N LEU A 197 -2.31 28.43 14.19
CA LEU A 197 -2.75 29.82 14.37
C LEU A 197 -3.43 30.06 15.72
N ILE A 198 -4.08 29.04 16.29
CA ILE A 198 -4.74 29.11 17.60
C ILE A 198 -3.90 28.52 18.74
N GLY A 199 -2.66 28.10 18.46
CA GLY A 199 -1.72 27.55 19.44
C GLY A 199 -2.05 26.15 19.97
N LEU A 200 -2.96 25.41 19.32
CA LEU A 200 -3.30 24.04 19.71
C LEU A 200 -2.21 23.03 19.30
N ASP A 201 -1.40 23.36 18.29
CA ASP A 201 -0.27 22.56 17.82
C ASP A 201 0.79 22.33 18.91
N LYS A 202 0.95 23.28 19.85
CA LYS A 202 1.94 23.22 20.93
C LYS A 202 1.43 22.60 22.23
N ILE A 203 0.23 22.01 22.24
CA ILE A 203 -0.32 21.40 23.45
C ILE A 203 0.30 20.03 23.69
N GLY A 204 0.67 19.77 24.95
CA GLY A 204 1.15 18.46 25.38
C GLY A 204 2.50 18.11 24.75
N HIS A 205 3.51 18.94 24.99
CA HIS A 205 4.90 18.69 24.57
C HIS A 205 5.37 17.31 25.04
N ILE A 206 5.98 16.55 24.13
CA ILE A 206 6.50 15.21 24.39
C ILE A 206 8.02 15.20 24.29
N ALA A 207 8.58 15.59 23.14
CA ALA A 207 10.03 15.63 22.90
C ALA A 207 10.37 16.54 21.71
N GLY A 208 11.33 17.46 21.87
CA GLY A 208 11.72 18.39 20.81
C GLY A 208 10.52 19.21 20.33
N ASP A 209 10.31 19.27 19.01
CA ASP A 209 9.13 19.90 18.41
C ASP A 209 7.95 18.92 18.22
N PHE A 210 7.95 17.77 18.90
CA PHE A 210 6.87 16.78 18.83
C PHE A 210 5.87 16.93 20.00
N TYR A 211 4.61 17.16 19.64
CA TYR A 211 3.50 17.46 20.55
C TYR A 211 2.37 16.43 20.46
N PHE A 212 1.45 16.46 21.41
CA PHE A 212 0.29 15.57 21.42
C PHE A 212 -0.60 15.74 20.18
N MET A 213 -0.69 16.95 19.63
CA MET A 213 -1.42 17.20 18.39
C MET A 213 -0.81 16.44 17.20
N ASP A 214 0.52 16.26 17.17
CA ASP A 214 1.18 15.47 16.14
C ASP A 214 0.78 14.01 16.19
N ILE A 215 0.57 13.44 17.39
CA ILE A 215 0.07 12.08 17.53
C ILE A 215 -1.33 11.95 16.92
N ILE A 216 -2.23 12.89 17.22
CA ILE A 216 -3.60 12.89 16.69
C ILE A 216 -3.57 13.00 15.17
N MET A 217 -2.86 13.99 14.65
CA MET A 217 -2.80 14.28 13.23
C MET A 217 -2.18 13.12 12.45
N ASN A 218 -1.06 12.58 12.94
CA ASN A 218 -0.44 11.42 12.34
C ASN A 218 -1.30 10.15 12.43
N THR A 219 -2.08 9.98 13.50
CA THR A 219 -3.04 8.88 13.61
C THR A 219 -4.14 8.99 12.56
N ILE A 220 -4.66 10.20 12.33
CA ILE A 220 -5.69 10.45 11.30
C ILE A 220 -5.12 10.19 9.91
N ALA A 221 -3.93 10.73 9.62
CA ALA A 221 -3.24 10.50 8.36
C ALA A 221 -2.93 9.00 8.16
N GLY A 222 -2.41 8.33 9.18
CA GLY A 222 -2.14 6.88 9.16
C GLY A 222 -3.40 6.06 8.90
N TYR A 223 -4.51 6.39 9.57
CA TYR A 223 -5.78 5.70 9.34
C TYR A 223 -6.28 5.90 7.91
N PHE A 224 -6.18 7.13 7.39
CA PHE A 224 -6.54 7.44 6.03
C PHE A 224 -5.69 6.63 5.03
N VAL A 225 -4.38 6.59 5.22
CA VAL A 225 -3.45 5.79 4.39
C VAL A 225 -3.85 4.32 4.46
N ILE A 226 -4.06 3.77 5.66
CA ILE A 226 -4.49 2.37 5.84
C ILE A 226 -5.75 2.10 5.01
N VAL A 227 -6.84 2.85 5.23
CA VAL A 227 -8.12 2.61 4.53
C VAL A 227 -7.98 2.78 3.01
N THR A 228 -7.35 3.87 2.58
CA THR A 228 -7.30 4.28 1.18
C THR A 228 -6.31 3.44 0.37
N TRP A 229 -5.09 3.28 0.86
CA TRP A 229 -3.98 2.66 0.13
C TRP A 229 -3.99 1.14 0.24
N TYR A 230 -4.32 0.59 1.42
CA TYR A 230 -4.28 -0.86 1.63
C TYR A 230 -5.61 -1.54 1.28
N PHE A 231 -6.76 -0.89 1.44
CA PHE A 231 -8.05 -1.53 1.21
C PHE A 231 -8.77 -1.01 -0.03
N ALA A 232 -9.12 0.28 -0.05
CA ALA A 232 -10.00 0.84 -1.08
C ALA A 232 -9.36 0.80 -2.47
N PHE A 233 -8.09 1.18 -2.61
CA PHE A 233 -7.42 1.17 -3.90
C PHE A 233 -7.20 -0.25 -4.46
N PRO A 234 -6.61 -1.21 -3.73
CA PRO A 234 -6.45 -2.59 -4.22
C PRO A 234 -7.80 -3.26 -4.52
N TYR A 235 -8.82 -3.05 -3.69
CA TYR A 235 -10.16 -3.59 -3.95
C TYR A 235 -10.72 -3.04 -5.26
N SER A 236 -10.54 -1.74 -5.52
CA SER A 236 -11.03 -1.14 -6.77
C SER A 236 -10.48 -1.85 -8.00
N LEU A 237 -9.31 -2.49 -7.92
CA LEU A 237 -8.66 -3.19 -9.02
C LEU A 237 -9.20 -4.61 -9.28
N ILE A 238 -9.95 -5.22 -8.35
CA ILE A 238 -10.46 -6.61 -8.47
C ILE A 238 -11.18 -6.84 -9.80
N ASN A 239 -12.11 -5.98 -10.18
CA ASN A 239 -12.86 -6.17 -11.44
C ASN A 239 -11.96 -6.16 -12.69
N SER A 240 -10.90 -5.34 -12.67
CA SER A 240 -9.92 -5.34 -13.77
C SER A 240 -9.04 -6.58 -13.73
N TYR A 241 -8.64 -6.99 -12.53
CA TYR A 241 -7.86 -8.20 -12.33
C TYR A 241 -8.60 -9.43 -12.86
N VAL A 242 -9.85 -9.66 -12.43
CA VAL A 242 -10.67 -10.80 -12.83
C VAL A 242 -10.89 -10.83 -14.35
N LYS A 243 -11.18 -9.68 -14.95
CA LYS A 243 -11.51 -9.60 -16.38
C LYS A 243 -10.28 -9.67 -17.29
N ASN A 244 -9.19 -9.01 -16.91
CA ASN A 244 -8.10 -8.70 -17.84
C ASN A 244 -6.78 -9.39 -17.48
N ILE A 245 -6.55 -9.73 -16.21
CA ILE A 245 -5.26 -10.25 -15.72
C ILE A 245 -5.33 -11.74 -15.40
N ARG A 246 -6.33 -12.18 -14.63
CA ARG A 246 -6.55 -13.60 -14.27
C ARG A 246 -6.47 -14.56 -15.47
N PRO A 247 -7.06 -14.27 -16.64
CA PRO A 247 -6.98 -15.17 -17.79
C PRO A 247 -5.55 -15.37 -18.33
N LEU A 248 -4.64 -14.42 -18.10
CA LEU A 248 -3.25 -14.52 -18.55
C LEU A 248 -2.44 -15.43 -17.64
N ILE A 249 -2.68 -15.34 -16.32
CA ILE A 249 -2.00 -16.17 -15.32
C ILE A 249 -2.41 -17.65 -15.51
N ARG A 250 -3.71 -17.92 -15.67
CA ARG A 250 -4.22 -19.29 -15.86
C ARG A 250 -3.80 -19.94 -17.19
N LYS A 251 -3.57 -19.14 -18.24
CA LYS A 251 -3.04 -19.66 -19.51
C LYS A 251 -1.59 -20.14 -19.37
N ASP A 252 -0.78 -19.44 -18.59
CA ASP A 252 0.60 -19.84 -18.34
C ASP A 252 0.64 -21.16 -17.52
N GLU A 253 -0.22 -21.32 -16.52
CA GLU A 253 -0.30 -22.58 -15.73
C GLU A 253 -0.67 -23.81 -16.58
N ASN A 254 -1.59 -23.66 -17.53
CA ASN A 254 -1.98 -24.75 -18.43
C ASN A 254 -0.92 -25.08 -19.50
N ASN A 255 -0.07 -24.12 -19.86
CA ASN A 255 1.02 -24.37 -20.79
C ASN A 255 2.19 -25.08 -20.11
N ASP A 256 2.47 -24.75 -18.84
CA ASP A 256 3.50 -25.42 -18.03
C ASP A 256 3.09 -26.85 -17.60
N ALA A 257 1.80 -27.20 -17.64
CA ALA A 257 1.31 -28.55 -17.37
C ALA A 257 1.39 -29.50 -18.60
N ASN A 258 1.67 -28.94 -19.78
CA ASN A 258 1.73 -29.67 -21.06
C ASN A 258 3.15 -29.70 -21.66
N ALA A 259 4.18 -29.39 -20.86
CA ALA A 259 5.60 -29.47 -21.21
C ALA A 259 6.31 -30.47 -20.28
#